data_AF-J0L371-F1
#
_entry.id   AF-J0L371-F1
#
_cell.length_a   1.000
_cell.length_b   1.000
_cell.length_c   1.000
_cell.angle_alpha   90.00
_cell.angle_beta   90.00
_cell.angle_gamma   90.00
#
_symmetry.space_group_name_H-M   'P 1'
#
loop_
_entity.id
_entity.type
_entity.pdbx_description
1 polymer ?
#
loop_
_entity_poly.entity_id
_entity_poly.type
_entity_poly.pdbx_seq_one_letter_code
_entity_poly.pdbx_strand_id
1 'polypeptide(L)'
;MLRVVKVRLYPNKKHIELLSQHFGSSRFIYNFMLSQKNENYQNGINISTYDLKKQLPQMKKSDNFSWLKEVDSTSLQNSVLNLDKAYKNFFRQVKNGEKAGFPKFKSRHNTKQSYQTSTAKIRNSKLYLPK
;
A
#
# COMPACT_ATOMS: atom_id res chain seq x y z
N MET A 1 -6.76 -24.93 -3.80
CA MET A 1 -7.19 -24.28 -2.55
C MET A 1 -6.08 -23.35 -2.07
N LEU A 2 -6.37 -22.07 -1.83
CA LEU A 2 -5.37 -21.14 -1.27
C LEU A 2 -5.18 -21.48 0.22
N ARG A 3 -3.94 -21.76 0.63
CA ARG A 3 -3.60 -21.95 2.05
C ARG A 3 -3.31 -20.60 2.68
N VAL A 4 -4.05 -20.25 3.73
CA VAL A 4 -3.81 -19.02 4.52
C VAL A 4 -3.20 -19.43 5.85
N VAL A 5 -2.00 -18.93 6.13
CA VAL A 5 -1.33 -19.13 7.41
C VAL A 5 -1.37 -17.80 8.17
N LYS A 6 -1.89 -17.82 9.40
CA LYS A 6 -1.88 -16.68 10.32
C LYS A 6 -0.90 -16.98 11.45
N VAL A 7 0.12 -16.13 11.60
CA VAL A 7 1.14 -16.27 12.65
C VAL A 7 1.25 -14.99 13.47
N ARG A 8 1.50 -15.13 14.77
CA ARG A 8 1.90 -14.01 15.64
C ARG A 8 3.41 -13.87 15.57
N LEU A 9 3.88 -12.64 15.34
CA LEU A 9 5.31 -12.32 15.33
C LEU A 9 5.73 -11.78 16.68
N TYR A 10 6.97 -12.08 17.07
CA TYR A 10 7.66 -11.51 18.21
C TYR A 10 8.90 -10.74 17.72
N PRO A 11 8.70 -9.55 17.12
CA PRO A 11 9.80 -8.76 16.55
C PRO A 11 10.70 -8.17 17.64
N ASN A 12 11.99 -8.05 17.36
CA ASN A 12 12.91 -7.25 18.17
C ASN A 12 12.76 -5.74 17.84
N LYS A 13 13.47 -4.88 18.56
CA LYS A 13 13.41 -3.41 18.35
C LYS A 13 13.67 -2.99 16.88
N LYS A 14 14.68 -3.56 16.23
CA LYS A 14 15.01 -3.26 14.83
C LYS A 14 13.89 -3.69 13.87
N HIS A 15 13.29 -4.85 14.10
CA HIS A 15 12.16 -5.33 13.30
C HIS A 15 10.92 -4.45 13.49
N ILE A 16 10.64 -3.99 14.72
CA ILE A 16 9.52 -3.08 15.00
C ILE A 16 9.68 -1.77 14.23
N GLU A 17 10.89 -1.23 14.23
CA GLU A 17 11.21 0.00 13.49
C GLU A 17 11.02 -0.20 11.98
N LEU A 18 11.55 -1.27 11.40
CA LEU A 18 11.40 -1.57 9.98
C LEU A 18 9.92 -1.78 9.59
N LEU A 19 9.15 -2.52 10.39
CA LEU A 19 7.70 -2.67 10.18
C LEU A 19 6.99 -1.31 10.21
N SER A 20 7.38 -0.42 11.14
CA SER A 20 6.82 0.92 11.25
C SER A 20 7.14 1.77 10.02
N GLN A 21 8.34 1.65 9.45
CA GLN A 21 8.71 2.26 8.18
C GLN A 21 7.83 1.73 7.05
N HIS A 22 7.66 0.40 6.91
CA HIS A 22 6.76 -0.18 5.90
C HIS A 22 5.32 0.33 6.01
N PHE A 23 4.76 0.41 7.24
CA PHE A 23 3.43 0.95 7.46
C PHE A 23 3.34 2.42 7.03
N GLY A 24 4.34 3.23 7.41
CA GLY A 24 4.45 4.64 7.05
C GLY A 24 4.51 4.84 5.53
N SER A 25 5.45 4.16 4.86
CA SER A 25 5.65 4.24 3.41
C SER A 25 4.43 3.77 2.62
N SER A 26 3.82 2.66 3.03
CA SER A 26 2.62 2.13 2.38
C SER A 26 1.43 3.08 2.51
N ARG A 27 1.26 3.66 3.70
CA ARG A 27 0.22 4.68 3.95
C ARG A 27 0.47 5.94 3.14
N PHE A 28 1.71 6.43 3.11
CA PHE A 28 2.09 7.59 2.33
C PHE A 28 1.79 7.40 0.85
N ILE A 29 2.26 6.30 0.23
CA ILE A 29 2.01 6.02 -1.19
C ILE A 29 0.54 5.93 -1.50
N TYR A 30 -0.24 5.22 -0.67
CA TYR A 30 -1.69 5.14 -0.87
C TYR A 30 -2.33 6.54 -0.86
N ASN A 31 -1.99 7.37 0.13
CA ASN A 31 -2.57 8.70 0.28
C ASN A 31 -2.12 9.65 -0.84
N PHE A 32 -0.83 9.64 -1.19
CA PHE A 32 -0.26 10.45 -2.25
C PHE A 32 -0.95 10.16 -3.60
N MET A 33 -1.08 8.87 -3.94
CA MET A 33 -1.73 8.46 -5.19
C MET A 33 -3.24 8.72 -5.16
N LEU A 34 -3.92 8.57 -4.01
CA LEU A 34 -5.33 8.94 -3.88
C LEU A 34 -5.53 10.44 -4.13
N SER A 35 -4.68 11.30 -3.55
CA SER A 35 -4.72 12.75 -3.79
C SER A 35 -4.58 13.06 -5.28
N GLN A 36 -3.58 12.45 -5.92
CA GLN A 36 -3.33 12.64 -7.35
C GLN A 36 -4.49 12.14 -8.21
N LYS A 37 -5.11 10.98 -7.89
CA LYS A 37 -6.31 10.52 -8.62
C LYS A 37 -7.48 11.48 -8.48
N ASN A 38 -7.69 12.04 -7.29
CA ASN A 38 -8.79 12.99 -7.05
C ASN A 38 -8.57 14.28 -7.86
N GLU A 39 -7.35 14.83 -7.85
CA GLU A 39 -6.99 16.01 -8.63
C GLU A 39 -7.13 15.77 -10.14
N ASN A 40 -6.60 14.64 -10.65
CA ASN A 40 -6.76 14.29 -12.07
C ASN A 40 -8.23 14.16 -12.46
N TYR A 41 -9.05 13.53 -11.62
CA TYR A 41 -10.48 13.40 -11.87
C TYR A 41 -11.19 14.77 -11.96
N GLN A 42 -10.84 15.72 -11.08
CA GLN A 42 -11.37 17.09 -11.14
C GLN A 42 -10.99 17.80 -12.45
N ASN A 43 -9.82 17.47 -13.00
CA ASN A 43 -9.36 17.98 -14.29
C ASN A 43 -9.83 17.14 -15.50
N GLY A 44 -10.73 16.17 -15.31
CA GLY A 44 -11.23 15.29 -16.37
C GLY A 44 -10.22 14.25 -16.89
N ILE A 45 -9.09 14.09 -16.21
CA ILE A 45 -8.01 13.17 -16.59
C ILE A 45 -8.21 11.83 -15.86
N ASN A 46 -8.18 10.73 -16.62
CA ASN A 46 -8.22 9.39 -16.05
C ASN A 46 -6.81 8.78 -16.04
N ILE A 47 -6.17 8.77 -14.87
CA ILE A 47 -4.88 8.12 -14.68
C ILE A 47 -5.02 6.63 -14.34
N SER A 48 -4.30 5.79 -15.09
CA SER A 48 -4.35 4.34 -14.88
C SER A 48 -3.50 3.92 -13.67
N THR A 49 -3.82 2.75 -13.12
CA THR A 49 -3.02 2.13 -12.05
C THR A 49 -1.59 1.80 -12.50
N TYR A 50 -1.40 1.52 -13.79
CA TYR A 50 -0.07 1.33 -14.38
C TYR A 50 0.75 2.62 -14.32
N ASP A 51 0.15 3.75 -14.69
CA ASP A 51 0.81 5.06 -14.66
C ASP A 51 1.23 5.46 -13.24
N LEU A 52 0.34 5.25 -12.26
CA LEU A 52 0.65 5.47 -10.84
C LEU A 52 1.84 4.61 -10.38
N LYS A 53 1.89 3.33 -10.77
CA LYS A 53 3.02 2.44 -10.45
C LYS A 53 4.31 2.92 -11.11
N LYS A 54 4.24 3.43 -12.35
CA LYS A 54 5.40 3.93 -13.11
C LYS A 54 6.05 5.15 -12.45
N GLN A 55 5.33 5.87 -11.58
CA GLN A 55 5.89 6.98 -10.80
C GLN A 55 6.79 6.50 -9.66
N LEU A 56 6.56 5.32 -9.08
CA LEU A 56 7.31 4.84 -7.90
C LEU A 56 8.83 4.81 -8.08
N PRO A 57 9.40 4.33 -9.21
CA PRO A 57 10.84 4.41 -9.45
C PRO A 57 11.38 5.84 -9.45
N GLN A 58 10.64 6.80 -10.02
CA GLN A 58 11.06 8.20 -10.08
C GLN A 58 10.96 8.88 -8.71
N MET A 59 9.88 8.61 -7.96
CA MET A 59 9.75 9.08 -6.59
C MET A 59 10.94 8.63 -5.74
N LYS A 60 11.31 7.35 -5.82
CA LYS A 60 12.48 6.83 -5.10
C LYS A 60 13.78 7.52 -5.50
N LYS A 61 13.92 8.04 -6.72
CA LYS A 61 15.12 8.76 -7.16
C LYS A 61 15.16 10.20 -6.67
N SER A 62 14.02 10.79 -6.33
CA SER A 62 13.93 12.15 -5.79
C SER A 62 14.45 12.20 -4.35
N ASP A 63 15.20 13.25 -4.02
CA ASP A 63 15.74 13.45 -2.67
C ASP A 63 14.65 13.49 -1.59
N ASN A 64 13.51 14.11 -1.92
CA ASN A 64 12.34 14.25 -1.03
C ASN A 64 11.70 12.91 -0.65
N PHE A 65 11.85 11.87 -1.48
CA PHE A 65 11.26 10.55 -1.26
C PHE A 65 12.28 9.41 -1.30
N SER A 66 13.56 9.73 -1.12
CA SER A 66 14.67 8.78 -1.09
C SER A 66 14.49 7.69 -0.03
N TRP A 67 13.87 8.03 1.11
CA TRP A 67 13.51 7.11 2.20
C TRP A 67 12.58 5.97 1.78
N LEU A 68 11.87 6.07 0.65
CA LEU A 68 11.09 4.96 0.08
C LEU A 68 11.98 3.80 -0.40
N LYS A 69 13.29 3.99 -0.56
CA LYS A 69 14.25 2.91 -0.86
C LYS A 69 14.54 2.00 0.34
N GLU A 70 14.22 2.46 1.55
CA GLU A 70 14.47 1.68 2.77
C GLU A 70 13.45 0.56 2.99
N VAL A 71 12.38 0.52 2.19
CA VAL A 71 11.31 -0.46 2.28
C VAL A 71 11.08 -1.23 0.98
N ASP A 72 10.43 -2.37 1.11
CA ASP A 72 10.15 -3.31 0.03
C ASP A 72 9.39 -2.66 -1.08
N SER A 73 10.00 -2.67 -2.27
CA SER A 73 9.39 -2.15 -3.48
C SER A 73 8.04 -2.81 -3.80
N THR A 74 7.84 -4.08 -3.43
CA THR A 74 6.55 -4.75 -3.63
C THR A 74 5.50 -4.23 -2.66
N SER A 75 5.89 -3.78 -1.46
CA SER A 75 4.97 -3.13 -0.52
C SER A 75 4.41 -1.81 -1.04
N LEU A 76 5.25 -1.00 -1.68
CA LEU A 76 4.84 0.25 -2.32
C LEU A 76 3.90 -0.02 -3.49
N GLN A 77 4.25 -0.99 -4.35
CA GLN A 77 3.40 -1.38 -5.49
C GLN A 77 2.05 -1.93 -5.02
N ASN A 78 2.02 -2.77 -3.99
CA ASN A 78 0.79 -3.29 -3.40
C ASN A 78 -0.07 -2.17 -2.81
N SER A 79 0.53 -1.08 -2.32
CA SER A 79 -0.23 0.09 -1.85
C SER A 79 -1.00 0.77 -2.97
N VAL A 80 -0.42 0.86 -4.18
CA VAL A 80 -1.10 1.37 -5.39
C VAL A 80 -2.20 0.39 -5.84
N LEU A 81 -1.94 -0.92 -5.81
CA LEU A 81 -2.95 -1.93 -6.15
C LEU A 81 -4.12 -1.95 -5.15
N ASN A 82 -3.86 -1.68 -3.88
CA ASN A 82 -4.90 -1.55 -2.86
C ASN A 82 -5.80 -0.34 -3.12
N LEU A 83 -5.25 0.77 -3.63
CA LEU A 83 -6.02 1.92 -4.07
C LEU A 83 -6.91 1.57 -5.28
N ASP A 84 -6.35 0.90 -6.29
CA ASP A 84 -7.08 0.42 -7.46
C ASP A 84 -8.26 -0.50 -7.06
N LYS A 85 -7.99 -1.45 -6.15
CA LYS A 85 -9.03 -2.33 -5.59
C LYS A 85 -10.11 -1.55 -4.85
N ALA A 86 -9.76 -0.50 -4.12
CA ALA A 86 -10.72 0.35 -3.42
C ALA A 86 -11.67 1.06 -4.41
N TYR A 87 -11.13 1.65 -5.49
CA TYR A 87 -11.96 2.24 -6.55
C TYR A 87 -12.82 1.22 -7.27
N LYS A 88 -12.26 0.05 -7.65
CA LYS A 88 -13.03 -1.03 -8.28
C LYS A 88 -14.19 -1.49 -7.41
N ASN A 89 -13.94 -1.65 -6.11
CA ASN A 89 -15.00 -2.00 -5.15
C ASN A 89 -16.05 -0.88 -5.05
N PHE A 90 -15.64 0.39 -5.03
CA PHE A 90 -16.56 1.52 -5.02
C PHE A 90 -17.49 1.49 -6.24
N PHE A 91 -16.94 1.45 -7.46
CA PHE A 91 -17.73 1.42 -8.68
C PHE A 91 -18.61 0.17 -8.80
N ARG A 92 -18.13 -0.99 -8.35
CA ARG A 92 -18.94 -2.21 -8.29
C ARG A 92 -20.15 -2.04 -7.37
N GLN A 93 -19.96 -1.49 -6.16
CA GLN A 93 -21.04 -1.24 -5.22
C GLN A 93 -22.06 -0.24 -5.78
N VAL A 94 -21.58 0.85 -6.39
CA VAL A 94 -22.45 1.84 -7.07
C VAL A 94 -23.29 1.16 -8.16
N LYS A 95 -22.66 0.34 -9.01
CA LYS A 95 -23.36 -0.40 -10.07
C LYS A 95 -24.43 -1.36 -9.53
N ASN A 96 -24.17 -1.98 -8.37
CA ASN A 96 -25.08 -2.93 -7.74
C ASN A 96 -26.20 -2.24 -6.92
N GLY A 97 -26.21 -0.91 -6.79
CA GLY A 97 -27.13 -0.20 -5.91
C GLY A 97 -26.84 -0.41 -4.41
N GLU A 98 -25.65 -0.90 -4.07
CA GLU A 98 -25.21 -1.09 -2.69
C GLU A 98 -24.71 0.23 -2.08
N LYS A 99 -24.67 0.31 -0.74
CA LYS A 99 -24.08 1.46 -0.04
C LYS A 99 -22.57 1.53 -0.29
N ALA A 100 -22.17 2.27 -1.31
CA ALA A 100 -20.78 2.41 -1.73
C ALA A 100 -19.99 3.40 -0.85
N GLY A 101 -18.82 2.97 -0.38
CA GLY A 101 -17.85 3.85 0.29
C GLY A 101 -16.74 4.30 -0.68
N PHE A 102 -16.57 5.61 -0.86
CA PHE A 102 -15.45 6.14 -1.64
C PHE A 102 -14.09 5.86 -0.96
N PRO A 103 -12.98 5.65 -1.70
CA PRO A 103 -11.66 5.50 -1.12
C PRO A 103 -11.28 6.69 -0.22
N LYS A 104 -10.88 6.41 1.02
CA LYS A 104 -10.51 7.43 2.02
C LYS A 104 -9.01 7.43 2.30
N PHE A 105 -8.47 8.59 2.67
CA PHE A 105 -7.12 8.71 3.18
C PHE A 105 -6.91 7.84 4.43
N LYS A 106 -5.77 7.18 4.49
CA LYS A 106 -5.33 6.35 5.62
C LYS A 106 -4.72 7.24 6.71
N SER A 107 -5.13 7.03 7.97
CA SER A 107 -4.61 7.74 9.15
C SER A 107 -3.48 7.00 9.85
N ARG A 108 -2.53 7.75 10.43
CA ARG A 108 -1.48 7.22 11.33
C ARG A 108 -2.07 6.66 12.61
N HIS A 109 -3.16 7.26 13.09
CA HIS A 109 -3.76 6.96 14.38
C HIS A 109 -4.77 5.80 14.30
N ASN A 110 -4.87 5.13 13.15
CA ASN A 110 -5.67 3.93 13.05
C ASN A 110 -5.07 2.84 13.95
N THR A 111 -5.92 2.22 14.77
CA THR A 111 -5.56 1.15 15.70
C THR A 111 -4.89 -0.03 15.01
N LYS A 112 -5.19 -0.25 13.73
CA LYS A 112 -4.55 -1.28 12.91
C LYS A 112 -3.69 -0.66 11.81
N GLN A 113 -2.37 -0.79 11.96
CA GLN A 113 -1.40 -0.52 10.89
C GLN A 113 -1.04 -1.81 10.17
N SER A 114 -0.90 -1.76 8.84
CA SER A 114 -0.59 -2.93 8.02
C SER A 114 0.03 -2.54 6.68
N TYR A 115 0.88 -3.41 6.15
CA TYR A 115 1.33 -3.39 4.75
C TYR A 115 1.16 -4.78 4.14
N GLN A 116 1.30 -4.86 2.82
CA GLN A 116 1.24 -6.11 2.07
C GLN A 116 2.51 -6.25 1.24
N THR A 117 3.23 -7.35 1.40
CA THR A 117 4.36 -7.72 0.53
C THR A 117 3.97 -8.93 -0.33
N SER A 118 4.57 -9.05 -1.50
CA SER A 118 4.37 -10.17 -2.41
C SER A 118 5.34 -11.33 -2.16
N THR A 119 6.32 -11.14 -1.27
CA THR A 119 7.28 -12.18 -0.94
C THR A 119 7.39 -12.35 0.56
N ALA A 120 7.26 -13.59 1.03
CA ALA A 120 7.47 -13.96 2.41
C ALA A 120 7.87 -15.44 2.45
N LYS A 121 8.81 -15.80 3.31
CA LYS A 121 9.25 -17.20 3.47
C LYS A 121 9.21 -17.58 4.93
N ILE A 122 8.65 -18.74 5.24
CA ILE A 122 8.71 -19.32 6.58
C ILE A 122 9.72 -20.46 6.55
N ARG A 123 10.73 -20.41 7.42
CA ARG A 123 11.73 -21.47 7.62
C ARG A 123 12.09 -21.56 9.09
N ASN A 124 12.16 -22.76 9.65
CA ASN A 124 12.58 -23.02 11.03
C ASN A 124 11.86 -22.11 12.05
N SER A 125 10.53 -22.02 11.94
CA SER A 125 9.67 -21.17 12.78
C SER A 125 9.98 -19.66 12.74
N LYS A 126 10.71 -19.20 11.71
CA LYS A 126 11.02 -17.79 11.47
C LYS A 126 10.37 -17.31 10.17
N LEU A 127 9.86 -16.08 10.19
CA LEU A 127 9.32 -15.39 9.03
C LEU A 127 10.37 -14.44 8.45
N TYR A 128 10.66 -14.59 7.17
CA TYR A 128 11.56 -13.74 6.40
C TYR A 128 10.73 -12.86 5.48
N LEU A 129 10.92 -11.55 5.62
CA LEU A 129 10.27 -10.51 4.83
C LEU A 129 11.35 -9.77 4.02
N PRO A 130 11.05 -9.34 2.79
CA PRO A 130 11.95 -8.47 2.03
C PRO A 130 12.16 -7.14 2.77
N LYS A 131 13.33 -6.54 2.57
CA LYS A 131 13.61 -5.16 2.98
C LYS A 131 12.72 -4.24 2.21
#